data_AF-U5WXM6-F1
#
_entry.id   AF-U5WXM6-F1
#
_cell.length_a   1.000
_cell.length_b   1.000
_cell.length_c   1.000
_cell.angle_alpha   90.00
_cell.angle_beta   90.00
_cell.angle_gamma   90.00
#
_symmetry.space_group_name_H-M   'P 1'
#
loop_
_entity.id
_entity.type
_entity.pdbx_description
1 polymer ?
#
loop_
_entity_poly.entity_id
_entity_poly.type
_entity_poly.pdbx_seq_one_letter_code
_entity_poly.pdbx_strand_id
1 'polypeptide(L)'
;MIWRWLAVTAMVESLLARGTGADLKEAQSAIDRLAAVPTDPGFVLHELPLLRLRGLVAPAHGDAPGHDEFMARLRARAEALGFEPLVAATTSVHS
;
A
#
# COMPACT_ATOMS: atom_id res chain seq x y z
N MET A 1 2.98 -11.25 12.67
CA MET A 1 2.21 -10.15 12.04
C MET A 1 2.47 -9.97 10.54
N ILE A 2 3.59 -10.45 9.97
CA ILE A 2 3.91 -10.34 8.52
C ILE A 2 2.82 -10.96 7.61
N TRP A 3 2.19 -12.06 8.00
CA TRP A 3 1.18 -12.74 7.20
C TRP A 3 -0.05 -11.89 6.85
N ARG A 4 -0.50 -11.06 7.80
CA ARG A 4 -1.66 -10.18 7.61
C ARG A 4 -1.36 -9.07 6.60
N TRP A 5 -0.10 -8.61 6.55
CA TRP A 5 0.35 -7.65 5.56
C TRP A 5 0.33 -8.23 4.14
N LEU A 6 0.93 -9.41 3.94
CA LEU A 6 0.95 -10.07 2.64
C LEU A 6 -0.46 -10.35 2.12
N ALA A 7 -1.35 -10.81 3.00
CA ALA A 7 -2.74 -11.09 2.64
C ALA A 7 -3.51 -9.84 2.21
N VAL A 8 -3.40 -8.73 2.94
CA VAL A 8 -4.07 -7.47 2.59
C VAL A 8 -3.50 -6.89 1.29
N THR A 9 -2.19 -7.00 1.08
CA THR A 9 -1.56 -6.52 -0.16
C THR A 9 -2.05 -7.28 -1.38
N ALA A 10 -2.01 -8.61 -1.36
CA ALA A 10 -2.50 -9.43 -2.45
C ALA A 10 -4.01 -9.21 -2.72
N MET A 11 -4.81 -9.04 -1.66
CA MET A 11 -6.24 -8.74 -1.79
C MET A 11 -6.47 -7.39 -2.47
N VAL A 12 -5.79 -6.32 -2.03
CA VAL A 12 -5.95 -4.98 -2.62
C VAL A 12 -5.47 -4.95 -4.07
N GLU A 13 -4.34 -5.58 -4.40
CA GLU A 13 -3.84 -5.65 -5.77
C GLU A 13 -4.83 -6.42 -6.68
N SER A 14 -5.44 -7.50 -6.18
CA SER A 14 -6.48 -8.24 -6.93
C SER A 14 -7.75 -7.42 -7.14
N LEU A 15 -8.20 -6.67 -6.13
CA LEU A 15 -9.38 -5.79 -6.22
C LEU A 15 -9.15 -4.64 -7.19
N LEU A 16 -7.96 -4.02 -7.16
CA LEU A 16 -7.58 -2.96 -8.09
C LEU A 16 -7.49 -3.47 -9.53
N ALA A 17 -7.01 -4.69 -9.75
CA ALA A 17 -7.00 -5.32 -11.07
C ALA A 17 -8.40 -5.51 -11.66
N ARG A 18 -9.41 -5.76 -10.81
CA ARG A 18 -10.82 -5.87 -11.24
C ARG A 18 -11.49 -4.51 -11.43
N GLY A 19 -11.13 -3.52 -10.62
CA GLY A 19 -11.41 -2.10 -10.87
C GLY A 19 -12.88 -1.67 -10.79
N THR A 20 -13.80 -2.51 -10.29
CA THR A 20 -15.21 -2.08 -10.15
C THR A 20 -15.34 -1.12 -8.97
N GLY A 21 -16.37 -0.26 -8.98
CA GLY A 21 -16.61 0.65 -7.85
C GLY A 21 -16.85 -0.07 -6.51
N ALA A 22 -17.31 -1.32 -6.53
CA ALA A 22 -17.40 -2.16 -5.33
C ALA A 22 -16.02 -2.61 -4.85
N ASP A 23 -15.15 -3.02 -5.78
CA ASP A 23 -13.78 -3.47 -5.47
C ASP A 23 -12.94 -2.34 -4.88
N LEU A 24 -13.08 -1.11 -5.40
CA LEU A 24 -12.40 0.07 -4.86
C LEU A 24 -12.83 0.38 -3.43
N LYS A 25 -14.13 0.28 -3.13
CA LYS A 25 -14.65 0.46 -1.76
C LYS A 25 -14.15 -0.63 -0.82
N GLU A 26 -14.06 -1.86 -1.29
CA GLU A 26 -13.56 -2.98 -0.49
C GLU A 26 -12.06 -2.84 -0.21
N ALA A 27 -11.28 -2.43 -1.21
CA ALA A 27 -9.85 -2.16 -1.07
C ALA A 27 -9.60 -1.06 -0.02
N GLN A 28 -10.33 0.05 -0.12
CA GLN A 28 -10.21 1.14 0.86
C GLN A 28 -10.59 0.69 2.28
N SER A 29 -11.70 -0.06 2.42
CA SER A 29 -12.12 -0.61 3.72
C SER A 29 -11.07 -1.56 4.33
N ALA A 30 -10.40 -2.38 3.52
CA ALA A 30 -9.34 -3.25 3.99
C ALA A 30 -8.11 -2.45 4.48
N ILE A 31 -7.76 -1.37 3.76
CA ILE A 31 -6.69 -0.44 4.14
C ILE A 31 -7.02 0.27 5.46
N ASP A 32 -8.25 0.76 5.62
CA ASP A 32 -8.68 1.47 6.83
C ASP A 32 -8.65 0.53 8.05
N ARG A 33 -9.11 -0.71 7.89
CA ARG A 33 -9.03 -1.75 8.92
C ARG A 33 -7.60 -2.14 9.26
N LEU A 34 -6.69 -2.11 8.28
CA LEU A 34 -5.27 -2.29 8.55
C LEU A 34 -4.74 -1.10 9.35
N ALA A 35 -5.02 0.13 8.92
CA ALA A 35 -4.59 1.37 9.58
C ALA A 35 -5.05 1.48 11.04
N ALA A 36 -6.24 0.99 11.36
CA ALA A 36 -6.84 1.05 12.70
C ALA A 36 -6.23 0.07 13.71
N VAL A 37 -5.30 -0.81 13.30
CA VAL A 37 -4.59 -1.69 14.23
C VAL A 37 -3.67 -0.83 15.10
N PRO A 38 -3.81 -0.87 16.43
CA PRO A 38 -2.86 -0.22 17.32
C PRO A 38 -1.47 -0.81 17.11
N THR A 39 -0.52 0.04 16.77
CA THR A 39 0.89 -0.32 16.65
C THR A 39 1.72 0.64 17.49
N ASP A 40 2.83 0.14 18.03
CA ASP A 40 3.77 1.00 18.73
C ASP A 40 4.33 2.05 17.75
N PRO A 41 4.58 3.30 18.20
CA PRO A 41 5.21 4.31 17.37
C PRO A 41 6.52 3.79 16.76
N GLY A 42 6.66 3.85 15.44
CA GLY A 42 7.83 3.33 14.73
C GLY A 42 7.75 1.85 14.33
N PHE A 43 6.58 1.21 14.45
CA PHE A 43 6.38 -0.15 13.94
C PHE A 43 6.35 -0.19 12.39
N VAL A 44 7.56 -0.32 11.83
CA VAL A 44 7.87 -0.27 10.39
C VAL A 44 7.04 -1.23 9.54
N LEU A 45 6.73 -2.42 10.08
CA LEU A 45 5.98 -3.48 9.39
C LEU A 45 4.51 -3.12 9.15
N HIS A 46 4.06 -1.96 9.60
CA HIS A 46 2.73 -1.41 9.36
C HIS A 46 2.77 -0.12 8.54
N GLU A 47 3.78 0.74 8.75
CA GLU A 47 3.93 2.01 8.03
C GLU A 47 4.23 1.84 6.54
N LEU A 48 5.24 1.04 6.16
CA LEU A 48 5.62 0.88 4.74
C LEU A 48 4.49 0.28 3.89
N PRO A 49 3.82 -0.80 4.34
CA PRO A 49 2.66 -1.32 3.64
C PRO A 49 1.54 -0.32 3.44
N LEU A 50 1.25 0.47 4.48
CA LEU A 50 0.14 1.40 4.45
C LEU A 50 0.39 2.53 3.45
N LEU A 51 1.64 3.00 3.35
CA LEU A 51 2.06 3.96 2.32
C LEU A 51 1.89 3.36 0.91
N ARG A 52 2.34 2.12 0.68
CA ARG A 52 2.18 1.45 -0.61
C ARG A 52 0.71 1.33 -1.00
N LEU A 53 -0.12 0.77 -0.12
CA LEU A 53 -1.54 0.51 -0.42
C LEU A 53 -2.32 1.79 -0.70
N ARG A 54 -2.06 2.86 0.05
CA ARG A 54 -2.69 4.17 -0.20
C ARG A 54 -2.29 4.75 -1.56
N GLY A 55 -1.02 4.64 -1.93
CA GLY A 55 -0.57 5.07 -3.26
C GLY A 55 -1.25 4.28 -4.38
N LEU A 56 -1.44 2.98 -4.23
CA LEU A 56 -2.09 2.14 -5.24
C LEU A 56 -3.57 2.48 -5.46
N VAL A 57 -4.30 2.89 -4.41
CA VAL A 57 -5.73 3.23 -4.51
C VAL A 57 -5.96 4.69 -4.91
N ALA A 58 -4.98 5.59 -4.71
CA ALA A 58 -5.14 7.02 -5.00
C ALA A 58 -5.61 7.34 -6.44
N PRO A 59 -5.04 6.75 -7.52
CA PRO A 59 -5.52 6.98 -8.88
C PRO A 59 -6.96 6.53 -9.11
N ALA A 60 -7.38 5.46 -8.42
CA ALA A 60 -8.74 4.95 -8.51
C ALA A 60 -9.77 5.87 -7.84
N HIS A 61 -9.32 6.80 -6.99
CA HIS A 61 -10.12 7.89 -6.44
C HIS A 61 -10.00 9.22 -7.21
N GLY A 62 -9.30 9.22 -8.36
CA GLY A 62 -9.03 10.43 -9.13
C GLY A 62 -7.86 11.25 -8.61
N ASP A 63 -7.11 10.73 -7.64
CA ASP A 63 -5.92 11.36 -7.05
C ASP A 63 -4.64 10.75 -7.63
N ALA A 64 -4.42 10.98 -8.92
CA ALA A 64 -3.18 10.54 -9.58
C ALA A 64 -1.91 11.16 -8.96
N PRO A 65 -1.87 12.45 -8.55
CA PRO A 65 -0.71 13.01 -7.86
C PRO A 65 -0.44 12.35 -6.51
N GLY A 66 -1.49 11.96 -5.78
CA GLY A 66 -1.37 11.25 -4.51
C GLY A 66 -0.62 9.92 -4.61
N HIS A 67 -0.73 9.21 -5.74
CA HIS A 67 0.08 8.01 -5.99
C HIS A 67 1.58 8.30 -5.83
N ASP A 68 2.06 9.34 -6.51
CA ASP A 68 3.48 9.67 -6.55
C ASP A 68 3.97 10.17 -5.18
N GLU A 69 3.14 10.94 -4.47
CA GLU A 69 3.43 11.40 -3.11
C GLU A 69 3.60 10.20 -2.15
N PHE A 70 2.66 9.25 -2.19
CA PHE A 70 2.71 8.06 -1.34
C PHE A 70 3.94 7.19 -1.67
N MET A 71 4.27 7.02 -2.94
CA MET A 71 5.45 6.25 -3.36
C MET A 71 6.77 6.94 -3.03
N ALA A 72 6.83 8.27 -3.10
CA ALA A 72 7.98 9.05 -2.64
C ALA A 72 8.19 8.89 -1.13
N ARG A 73 7.11 8.98 -0.35
CA ARG A 73 7.15 8.81 1.11
C ARG A 73 7.50 7.37 1.51
N LEU A 74 6.99 6.38 0.78
CA LEU A 74 7.37 4.97 0.95
C LEU A 74 8.88 4.79 0.74
N ARG A 75 9.42 5.33 -0.36
CA ARG A 75 10.85 5.24 -0.68
C ARG A 75 11.71 5.88 0.40
N ALA A 76 11.39 7.12 0.80
CA ALA A 76 12.12 7.82 1.86
C ALA A 76 12.08 7.06 3.20
N ARG A 77 10.95 6.44 3.55
CA ARG A 77 10.84 5.61 4.76
C ARG A 77 11.61 4.31 4.65
N ALA A 78 11.55 3.63 3.51
CA ALA A 78 12.30 2.40 3.27
C ALA A 78 13.81 2.66 3.36
N GLU A 79 14.31 3.73 2.73
CA GLU A 79 15.72 4.16 2.79
C GLU A 79 16.15 4.47 4.23
N ALA A 80 15.35 5.23 4.98
CA ALA A 80 15.63 5.57 6.38
C ALA A 80 15.71 4.35 7.32
N LEU A 81 15.14 3.21 6.89
CA LEU A 81 15.08 1.98 7.66
C LEU A 81 16.00 0.88 7.09
N GLY A 82 16.71 1.14 5.98
CA GLY A 82 17.56 0.17 5.29
C GLY A 82 16.80 -0.95 4.56
N PHE A 83 15.56 -0.69 4.13
CA PHE A 83 14.65 -1.63 3.45
C PHE A 83 14.47 -1.30 1.96
N GLU A 84 15.54 -1.01 1.22
CA GLU A 84 15.55 -0.84 -0.24
C GLU A 84 14.76 -1.89 -1.07
N PRO A 85 14.71 -3.20 -0.70
CA PRO A 85 14.01 -4.20 -1.51
C PRO A 85 12.51 -3.95 -1.70
N LEU A 86 11.86 -3.21 -0.79
CA LEU A 86 10.42 -2.92 -0.90
C LEU A 86 10.07 -1.96 -2.04
N VAL A 87 11.03 -1.13 -2.46
CA VAL A 87 10.86 -0.10 -3.49
C VAL A 87 10.99 -0.68 -4.90
N ALA A 88 11.80 -1.75 -5.07
CA ALA A 88 12.06 -2.38 -6.36
C ALA A 88 10.85 -3.17 -6.92
N ALA A 89 9.97 -3.69 -6.05
CA ALA A 89 8.78 -4.45 -6.45
C ALA A 89 7.63 -3.58 -7.00
N THR A 90 7.84 -2.28 -7.18
CA THR A 90 6.85 -1.34 -7.73
C THR A 90 6.89 -1.28 -9.27
N THR A 91 7.90 -1.90 -9.90
CA THR A 91 8.12 -1.86 -11.35
C THR A 91 8.09 -3.25 -11.99
N SER A 92 7.13 -4.10 -11.61
CA SER A 92 6.83 -5.30 -12.40
C SER A 92 5.35 -5.36 -12.72
N VAL A 93 4.98 -4.62 -13.77
CA VAL A 93 3.94 -5.02 -14.70
C VAL A 93 4.66 -5.27 -16.02
N HIS A 94 4.39 -6.43 -16.61
CA HIS A 94 4.93 -6.98 -17.87
C HIS A 94 6.31 -7.68 -17.83
N SER A 95 6.27 -9.01 -17.71
CA SER A 95 6.66 -9.91 -18.80
C SER A 95 5.81 -11.18 -18.72
#